data_AF-A0A1V6WX32-F1
#
_entry.id   AF-A0A1V6WX32-F1
#
_cell.length_a   1.000
_cell.length_b   1.000
_cell.length_c   1.000
_cell.angle_alpha   90.00
_cell.angle_beta   90.00
_cell.angle_gamma   90.00
#
_symmetry.space_group_name_H-M   'P 1'
#
loop_
_entity.id
_entity.type
_entity.pdbx_description
1 polymer ?
#
loop_
_entity_poly.entity_id
_entity_poly.type
_entity_poly.pdbx_seq_one_letter_code
_entity_poly.pdbx_strand_id
1 'polypeptide(L)'
;GLEAAMELRRLRGLTPASARQLFTSTVAPVVDYASNVWMHACKDKAMGPINRVQRVGAQAIVGTFLTVATSVAEAEAHIATAQHRFWRRAVKMWTDIHTLPETNPLRRNTDRIRKFRRYHRSPLYQVAHALKHIDMETLETINPFTLAPWEERMQTDIDQPQDSQTRAGVYMQIAVSSSARNKLVGFGVAIEKQPPRYRKLKLKTISVTLGARAEQNPFSAELAAMAHALNMVVGVKDYRITLLTSNKAAALTLRNPRQQSGQESVYQ
;
A
#
# COMPACT_ATOMS: atom_id res chain seq x y z
N GLY A 1 13.96 12.17 24.24
CA GLY A 1 12.65 11.52 24.01
C GLY A 1 11.56 12.13 24.87
N LEU A 2 11.63 11.91 26.20
CA LEU A 2 10.65 12.45 27.13
C LEU A 2 10.63 13.99 27.16
N GLU A 3 11.80 14.63 27.15
CA GLU A 3 11.92 16.09 27.07
C GLU A 3 11.19 16.67 25.87
N ALA A 4 11.45 16.16 24.67
CA ALA A 4 10.74 16.58 23.45
C ALA A 4 9.22 16.41 23.55
N ALA A 5 8.73 15.33 24.19
CA ALA A 5 7.30 15.15 24.43
C ALA A 5 6.74 16.16 25.45
N MET A 6 7.53 16.54 26.46
CA MET A 6 7.16 17.57 27.42
C MET A 6 7.16 18.97 26.78
N GLU A 7 8.10 19.28 25.90
CA GLU A 7 8.10 20.54 25.15
C GLU A 7 6.89 20.64 24.22
N LEU A 8 6.55 19.55 23.51
CA LEU A 8 5.34 19.50 22.69
C LEU A 8 4.08 19.78 23.51
N ARG A 9 4.02 19.28 24.75
CA ARG A 9 2.91 19.55 25.69
C ARG A 9 2.83 21.01 26.14
N ARG A 10 3.95 21.74 26.16
CA ARG A 10 3.97 23.16 26.56
C ARG A 10 3.44 24.08 25.46
N LEU A 11 3.48 23.64 24.21
CA LEU A 11 2.91 24.39 23.09
C LEU A 11 1.38 24.43 23.21
N ARG A 12 0.81 25.63 23.29
CA ARG A 12 -0.63 25.86 23.37
C ARG A 12 -1.18 26.31 22.02
N GLY A 13 -2.44 25.99 21.73
CA GLY A 13 -3.16 26.48 20.55
C GLY A 13 -2.80 25.78 19.23
N LEU A 14 -2.07 24.66 19.28
CA LEU A 14 -1.79 23.85 18.09
C LEU A 14 -3.01 23.06 17.64
N THR A 15 -3.18 22.92 16.33
CA THR A 15 -4.13 21.94 15.80
C THR A 15 -3.63 20.52 16.07
N PRO A 16 -4.52 19.53 16.30
CA PRO A 16 -4.11 18.13 16.47
C PRO A 16 -3.28 17.59 15.31
N ALA A 17 -3.53 18.07 14.08
CA ALA A 17 -2.76 17.68 12.89
C ALA A 17 -1.30 18.16 12.97
N SER A 18 -1.09 19.45 13.29
CA SER A 18 0.25 20.02 13.47
C SER A 18 0.98 19.37 14.66
N ALA A 19 0.29 19.13 15.77
CA ALA A 19 0.86 18.47 16.94
C ALA A 19 1.28 17.02 16.62
N ARG A 20 0.47 16.25 15.89
CA ARG A 20 0.85 14.91 15.38
C ARG A 20 2.09 14.97 14.51
N GLN A 21 2.18 15.96 13.62
CA GLN A 21 3.32 16.13 12.74
C GLN A 21 4.60 16.39 13.55
N LEU A 22 4.54 17.30 14.53
CA LEU A 22 5.65 17.59 15.44
C LEU A 22 6.07 16.37 16.26
N PHE A 23 5.11 15.58 16.76
CA PHE A 23 5.41 14.34 17.47
C PHE A 23 6.15 13.35 16.57
N THR A 24 5.67 13.19 15.33
CA THR A 24 6.25 12.28 14.34
C THR A 24 7.65 12.70 13.92
N SER A 25 7.95 14.00 13.90
CA SER A 25 9.26 14.52 13.50
C SER A 25 10.27 14.62 14.65
N THR A 26 9.83 14.86 15.90
CA THR A 26 10.74 15.14 17.03
C THR A 26 10.80 14.01 18.06
N VAL A 27 9.66 13.44 18.44
CA VAL A 27 9.60 12.45 19.54
C VAL A 27 9.78 11.03 19.00
N ALA A 28 9.04 10.69 17.95
CA ALA A 28 9.03 9.35 17.36
C ALA A 28 10.44 8.89 16.91
N PRO A 29 11.26 9.69 16.21
CA PRO A 29 12.56 9.22 15.74
C PRO A 29 13.55 8.94 16.87
N VAL A 30 13.50 9.71 17.96
CA VAL A 30 14.37 9.52 19.13
C VAL A 30 14.01 8.24 19.88
N VAL A 31 12.72 7.92 19.99
CA VAL A 31 12.24 6.69 20.64
C VAL A 31 12.49 5.47 19.76
N ASP A 32 12.32 5.61 18.45
CA ASP A 32 12.41 4.49 17.50
C ASP A 32 13.83 4.25 16.98
N TYR A 33 14.79 5.08 17.39
CA TYR A 33 16.17 4.94 16.95
C TYR A 33 16.70 3.57 17.34
N ALA A 34 17.32 2.89 16.37
CA ALA A 34 17.84 1.53 16.52
C ALA A 34 16.85 0.49 17.06
N SER A 35 15.52 0.71 16.95
CA SER A 35 14.50 -0.22 17.46
C SER A 35 14.71 -1.65 16.97
N ASN A 36 15.16 -1.82 15.73
CA ASN A 36 15.43 -3.12 15.12
C ASN A 36 16.55 -3.90 15.85
N VAL A 37 17.42 -3.21 16.59
CA VAL A 37 18.55 -3.80 17.33
C VAL A 37 18.16 -4.11 18.76
N TRP A 38 17.37 -3.29 19.45
CA TRP A 38 17.10 -3.51 20.89
C TRP A 38 15.70 -4.03 21.20
N MET A 39 14.73 -3.96 20.28
CA MET A 39 13.34 -4.35 20.56
C MET A 39 13.20 -5.81 20.99
N HIS A 40 14.09 -6.67 20.51
CA HIS A 40 14.12 -8.08 20.86
C HIS A 40 14.43 -8.32 22.35
N ALA A 41 15.16 -7.40 22.98
CA ALA A 41 15.52 -7.44 24.39
C ALA A 41 14.48 -6.69 25.26
N CYS A 42 13.59 -5.92 24.64
CA CYS A 42 12.61 -5.11 25.34
C CYS A 42 11.43 -5.98 25.82
N LYS A 43 11.57 -6.50 27.05
CA LYS A 43 10.46 -7.13 27.80
C LYS A 43 9.54 -6.05 28.39
N ASP A 44 8.37 -6.45 28.89
CA ASP A 44 7.34 -5.53 29.41
C ASP A 44 7.85 -4.47 30.39
N LYS A 45 8.82 -4.80 31.25
CA LYS A 45 9.44 -3.85 32.20
C LYS A 45 10.25 -2.74 31.51
N ALA A 46 10.92 -3.04 30.40
CA ALA A 46 11.73 -2.08 29.65
C ALA A 46 10.87 -1.16 28.75
N MET A 47 9.61 -1.53 28.49
CA MET A 47 8.66 -0.71 27.75
C MET A 47 8.06 0.44 28.58
N GLY A 48 8.19 0.42 29.91
CA GLY A 48 7.64 1.45 30.81
C GLY A 48 8.05 2.89 30.44
N PRO A 49 9.34 3.21 30.28
CA PRO A 49 9.79 4.52 29.84
C PRO A 49 9.28 4.92 28.45
N ILE A 50 9.23 3.97 27.50
CA ILE A 50 8.73 4.21 26.13
C ILE A 50 7.25 4.56 26.16
N ASN A 51 6.46 3.77 26.89
CA ASN A 51 5.03 4.00 27.08
C ASN A 51 4.75 5.33 27.79
N ARG A 52 5.65 5.77 28.68
CA ARG A 52 5.56 7.10 29.31
C ARG A 52 5.75 8.22 28.28
N VAL A 53 6.76 8.15 27.42
CA VAL A 53 6.99 9.14 26.35
C VAL A 53 5.80 9.19 25.40
N GLN A 54 5.31 8.02 24.99
CA GLN A 54 4.17 7.86 24.11
C GLN A 54 2.89 8.45 24.71
N ARG A 55 2.60 8.16 25.98
CA ARG A 55 1.45 8.73 26.71
C ARG A 55 1.50 10.25 26.78
N VAL A 56 2.66 10.82 27.13
CA VAL A 56 2.82 12.29 27.22
C VAL A 56 2.64 12.93 25.84
N GLY A 57 3.19 12.33 24.79
CA GLY A 57 3.02 12.82 23.42
C GLY A 57 1.57 12.75 22.93
N ALA A 58 0.88 11.63 23.18
CA ALA A 58 -0.53 11.47 22.82
C ALA A 58 -1.43 12.46 23.58
N GLN A 59 -1.21 12.62 24.89
CA GLN A 59 -1.92 13.61 25.71
C GLN A 59 -1.70 15.04 25.21
N ALA A 60 -0.48 15.37 24.79
CA ALA A 60 -0.14 16.69 24.27
C ALA A 60 -0.81 17.01 22.93
N ILE A 61 -1.10 16.00 22.10
CA ILE A 61 -1.76 16.17 20.80
C ILE A 61 -3.26 16.38 20.95
N VAL A 62 -3.90 15.59 21.80
CA VAL A 62 -5.35 15.69 22.02
C VAL A 62 -5.69 16.81 23.01
N GLY A 63 -4.74 17.19 23.88
CA GLY A 63 -4.96 18.15 24.95
C GLY A 63 -5.71 17.54 26.15
N THR A 64 -5.51 16.24 26.42
CA THR A 64 -6.25 15.49 27.44
C THR A 64 -5.64 15.55 28.83
N PHE A 65 -6.45 15.13 29.82
CA PHE A 65 -6.02 15.00 31.21
C PHE A 65 -4.94 13.92 31.40
N LEU A 66 -4.12 14.11 32.43
CA LEU A 66 -3.02 13.20 32.80
C LEU A 66 -3.47 11.76 33.12
N THR A 67 -4.73 11.60 33.53
CA THR A 67 -5.35 10.34 33.95
C THR A 67 -5.87 9.49 32.79
N VAL A 68 -5.91 10.03 31.58
CA VAL A 68 -6.39 9.28 30.41
C VAL A 68 -5.50 8.07 30.14
N ALA A 69 -6.13 6.92 29.93
CA ALA A 69 -5.46 5.68 29.59
C ALA A 69 -4.67 5.84 28.28
N THR A 70 -3.45 5.28 28.22
CA THR A 70 -2.56 5.43 27.06
C THR A 70 -3.21 4.95 25.76
N SER A 71 -3.92 3.83 25.77
CA SER A 71 -4.59 3.29 24.59
C SER A 71 -5.66 4.23 24.03
N VAL A 72 -6.43 4.88 24.91
CA VAL A 72 -7.45 5.88 24.52
C VAL A 72 -6.75 7.12 23.96
N ALA A 73 -5.73 7.63 24.65
CA ALA A 73 -4.99 8.79 24.17
C ALA A 73 -4.35 8.54 22.80
N GLU A 74 -3.78 7.35 22.55
CA GLU A 74 -3.20 6.98 21.25
C GLU A 74 -4.25 6.89 20.14
N ALA A 75 -5.41 6.30 20.43
CA ALA A 75 -6.52 6.19 19.50
C ALA A 75 -7.06 7.57 19.11
N GLU A 76 -7.35 8.42 20.09
CA GLU A 76 -7.83 9.79 19.87
C GLU A 76 -6.78 10.67 19.19
N ALA A 77 -5.50 10.46 19.52
CA ALA A 77 -4.40 11.15 18.87
C ALA A 77 -4.15 10.65 17.44
N HIS A 78 -4.80 9.57 16.98
CA HIS A 78 -4.55 8.92 15.70
C HIS A 78 -3.04 8.61 15.49
N ILE A 79 -2.41 8.02 16.50
CA ILE A 79 -1.00 7.59 16.45
C ILE A 79 -0.90 6.08 16.67
N ALA A 80 -0.04 5.42 15.89
CA ALA A 80 0.29 4.02 16.10
C ALA A 80 1.07 3.81 17.40
N THR A 81 0.75 2.72 18.11
CA THR A 81 1.46 2.31 19.33
C THR A 81 2.97 2.19 19.07
N ALA A 82 3.78 2.45 20.10
CA ALA A 82 5.24 2.34 19.97
C ALA A 82 5.66 0.94 19.47
N GLN A 83 5.04 -0.12 19.99
CA GLN A 83 5.28 -1.50 19.55
C GLN A 83 4.97 -1.70 18.07
N HIS A 84 3.84 -1.18 17.59
CA HIS A 84 3.48 -1.27 16.17
C HIS A 84 4.48 -0.52 15.28
N ARG A 85 4.98 0.66 15.72
CA ARG A 85 6.02 1.40 15.00
C ARG A 85 7.33 0.62 14.92
N PHE A 86 7.76 0.00 16.01
CA PHE A 86 8.97 -0.84 16.03
C PHE A 86 8.82 -2.05 15.13
N TRP A 87 7.69 -2.76 15.23
CA TRP A 87 7.40 -3.91 14.39
C TRP A 87 7.40 -3.53 12.90
N ARG A 88 6.76 -2.41 12.54
CA ARG A 88 6.77 -1.89 11.17
C ARG A 88 8.19 -1.60 10.67
N ARG A 89 9.07 -1.04 11.51
CA ARG A 89 10.48 -0.80 11.16
C ARG A 89 11.29 -2.10 11.03
N ALA A 90 11.01 -3.10 11.86
CA ALA A 90 11.66 -4.40 11.79
C ALA A 90 11.26 -5.15 10.52
N VAL A 91 9.96 -5.17 10.20
CA VAL A 91 9.44 -5.72 8.94
C VAL A 91 10.07 -4.99 7.77
N LYS A 92 10.07 -3.65 7.77
CA LYS A 92 10.68 -2.86 6.69
C LYS A 92 12.16 -3.18 6.50
N MET A 93 12.94 -3.22 7.57
CA MET A 93 14.36 -3.57 7.48
C MET A 93 14.55 -4.98 6.92
N TRP A 94 13.72 -5.94 7.36
CA TRP A 94 13.80 -7.31 6.88
C TRP A 94 13.45 -7.40 5.39
N THR A 95 12.37 -6.74 4.94
CA THR A 95 12.03 -6.64 3.52
C THR A 95 13.13 -5.94 2.72
N ASP A 96 13.68 -4.84 3.24
CA ASP A 96 14.74 -4.09 2.57
C ASP A 96 16.00 -4.96 2.38
N ILE A 97 16.35 -5.84 3.33
CA ILE A 97 17.47 -6.78 3.16
C ILE A 97 17.17 -7.82 2.08
N HIS A 98 15.92 -8.29 1.99
CA HIS A 98 15.48 -9.27 1.00
C HIS A 98 15.28 -8.68 -0.40
N THR A 99 15.11 -7.37 -0.56
CA THR A 99 15.06 -6.71 -1.87
C THR A 99 16.45 -6.33 -2.41
N LEU A 100 17.51 -6.44 -1.60
CA LEU A 100 18.87 -6.20 -2.07
C LEU A 100 19.33 -7.28 -3.07
N PRO A 101 20.21 -6.92 -4.03
CA PRO A 101 20.86 -7.88 -4.91
C PRO A 101 21.57 -8.98 -4.13
N GLU A 102 21.63 -10.20 -4.68
CA GLU A 102 22.30 -11.35 -4.05
C GLU A 102 23.81 -11.13 -3.81
N THR A 103 24.42 -10.22 -4.58
CA THR A 103 25.81 -9.80 -4.40
C THR A 103 26.05 -9.02 -3.10
N ASN A 104 25.00 -8.48 -2.48
CA ASN A 104 25.11 -7.69 -1.26
C ASN A 104 25.45 -8.58 -0.05
N PRO A 105 26.43 -8.19 0.79
CA PRO A 105 26.80 -8.97 1.97
C PRO A 105 25.65 -9.18 2.98
N LEU A 106 24.71 -8.22 3.09
CA LEU A 106 23.56 -8.34 3.99
C LEU A 106 22.62 -9.46 3.55
N ARG A 107 22.31 -9.52 2.25
CA ARG A 107 21.51 -10.58 1.63
C ARG A 107 22.19 -11.95 1.73
N ARG A 108 23.49 -12.01 1.48
CA ARG A 108 24.28 -13.25 1.67
C ARG A 108 24.29 -13.74 3.12
N ASN A 109 24.25 -12.82 4.09
CA ASN A 109 24.25 -13.16 5.50
C ASN A 109 22.88 -13.66 5.98
N THR A 110 21.76 -13.20 5.43
CA THR A 110 20.43 -13.67 5.83
C THR A 110 20.22 -15.17 5.61
N ASP A 111 20.75 -15.70 4.50
CA ASP A 111 20.69 -17.15 4.21
C ASP A 111 21.50 -17.98 5.22
N ARG A 112 22.56 -17.38 5.77
CA ARG A 112 23.44 -18.01 6.76
C ARG A 112 22.83 -17.96 8.16
N ILE A 113 22.06 -16.93 8.49
CA ILE A 113 21.43 -16.76 9.82
C ILE A 113 20.51 -17.94 10.16
N ARG A 114 19.84 -18.53 9.17
CA ARG A 114 19.01 -19.74 9.34
C ARG A 114 19.79 -20.94 9.90
N LYS A 115 21.12 -20.98 9.69
CA LYS A 115 21.97 -22.13 10.03
C LYS A 115 22.71 -21.98 11.37
N PHE A 116 22.69 -20.81 12.02
CA PHE A 116 23.61 -20.51 13.13
C PHE A 116 22.95 -20.39 14.53
N ARG A 117 23.52 -21.20 15.44
CA ARG A 117 23.74 -21.07 16.90
C ARG A 117 22.59 -21.33 17.89
N ARG A 118 22.87 -22.31 18.77
CA ARG A 118 22.16 -22.61 20.03
C ARG A 118 22.45 -21.59 21.16
N TYR A 119 23.55 -20.83 21.05
CA TYR A 119 24.03 -19.88 22.07
C TYR A 119 24.38 -18.51 21.45
N HIS A 120 24.08 -17.42 22.16
CA HIS A 120 24.25 -16.01 21.75
C HIS A 120 23.48 -15.60 20.48
N ARG A 121 22.15 -15.50 20.61
CA ARG A 121 21.26 -15.03 19.54
C ARG A 121 21.46 -13.54 19.25
N SER A 122 21.90 -13.21 18.05
CA SER A 122 22.04 -11.81 17.63
C SER A 122 20.66 -11.12 17.53
N PRO A 123 20.60 -9.79 17.64
CA PRO A 123 19.37 -9.03 17.43
C PRO A 123 18.68 -9.35 16.10
N LEU A 124 19.49 -9.44 15.04
CA LEU A 124 19.04 -9.76 13.68
C LEU A 124 18.46 -11.18 13.60
N TYR A 125 19.05 -12.16 14.30
CA TYR A 125 18.50 -13.51 14.38
C TYR A 125 17.11 -13.53 15.02
N GLN A 126 16.88 -12.71 16.05
CA GLN A 126 15.58 -12.68 16.73
C GLN A 126 14.49 -12.06 15.85
N VAL A 127 14.82 -11.01 15.11
CA VAL A 127 13.92 -10.44 14.09
C VAL A 127 13.63 -11.46 12.99
N ALA A 128 14.67 -12.14 12.46
CA ALA A 128 14.52 -13.18 11.45
C ALA A 128 13.66 -14.36 11.95
N HIS A 129 13.84 -14.78 13.20
CA HIS A 129 13.02 -15.84 13.79
C HIS A 129 11.56 -15.41 13.96
N ALA A 130 11.31 -14.16 14.34
CA ALA A 130 9.95 -13.64 14.47
C ALA A 130 9.25 -13.54 13.10
N LEU A 131 9.99 -13.20 12.04
CA LEU A 131 9.49 -13.01 10.67
C LEU A 131 9.61 -14.26 9.79
N LYS A 132 10.01 -15.41 10.35
CA LYS A 132 10.25 -16.67 9.60
C LYS A 132 9.06 -17.20 8.80
N HIS A 133 7.86 -16.78 9.17
CA HIS A 133 6.60 -17.24 8.61
C HIS A 133 6.17 -16.40 7.39
N ILE A 134 6.82 -15.26 7.17
CA ILE A 134 6.57 -14.43 6.00
C ILE A 134 7.47 -14.93 4.89
N ASP A 135 6.88 -15.37 3.79
CA ASP A 135 7.62 -15.71 2.60
C ASP A 135 8.14 -14.42 1.95
N MET A 136 9.47 -14.36 1.79
CA MET A 136 10.19 -13.21 1.25
C MET A 136 10.73 -13.48 -0.16
N GLU A 137 10.57 -14.71 -0.67
CA GLU A 137 11.01 -15.12 -2.00
C GLU A 137 9.98 -14.73 -3.07
N THR A 138 8.70 -14.64 -2.71
CA THR A 138 7.56 -14.33 -3.59
C THR A 138 7.18 -12.84 -3.62
N LEU A 139 8.10 -11.94 -3.26
CA LEU A 139 7.82 -10.49 -3.23
C LEU A 139 7.69 -9.91 -4.66
N GLU A 140 6.63 -9.15 -4.88
CA GLU A 140 6.45 -8.37 -6.10
C GLU A 140 7.57 -7.32 -6.24
N THR A 141 8.22 -7.29 -7.41
CA THR A 141 9.23 -6.27 -7.72
C THR A 141 8.54 -5.04 -8.30
N ILE A 142 8.46 -3.97 -7.50
CA ILE A 142 7.89 -2.69 -7.93
C ILE A 142 8.99 -1.83 -8.57
N ASN A 143 8.92 -1.70 -9.89
CA ASN A 143 9.84 -0.87 -10.66
C ASN A 143 9.41 0.61 -10.65
N PRO A 144 10.36 1.55 -10.71
CA PRO A 144 10.03 2.95 -10.91
C PRO A 144 9.37 3.13 -12.29
N PHE A 145 8.13 3.59 -12.30
CA PHE A 145 7.45 3.90 -13.55
C PHE A 145 7.94 5.25 -14.09
N THR A 146 8.72 5.23 -15.17
CA THR A 146 9.29 6.43 -15.80
C THR A 146 8.45 6.85 -17.00
N LEU A 147 7.46 7.73 -16.79
CA LEU A 147 6.85 8.50 -17.87
C LEU A 147 7.47 9.88 -17.97
N ALA A 148 7.64 10.36 -19.19
CA ALA A 148 8.07 11.72 -19.41
C ALA A 148 6.99 12.70 -18.90
N PRO A 149 7.36 13.81 -18.21
CA PRO A 149 6.38 14.76 -17.69
C PRO A 149 5.45 15.38 -18.73
N TRP A 150 5.90 15.44 -19.99
CA TRP A 150 5.18 16.03 -21.13
C TRP A 150 4.35 15.01 -21.94
N GLU A 151 4.37 13.73 -21.57
CA GLU A 151 3.56 12.71 -22.21
C GLU A 151 2.10 12.81 -21.74
N GLU A 152 1.15 12.73 -22.68
CA GLU A 152 -0.27 12.85 -22.35
C GLU A 152 -0.70 11.71 -21.42
N ARG A 153 -1.17 12.08 -20.23
CA ARG A 153 -1.71 11.12 -19.28
C ARG A 153 -3.14 10.76 -19.63
N MET A 154 -3.55 9.53 -19.33
CA MET A 154 -4.96 9.15 -19.43
C MET A 154 -5.84 10.12 -18.62
N GLN A 155 -6.84 10.70 -19.30
CA GLN A 155 -7.89 11.46 -18.65
C GLN A 155 -8.84 10.49 -17.95
N THR A 156 -8.80 10.47 -16.63
CA THR A 156 -9.80 9.77 -15.81
C THR A 156 -10.85 10.77 -15.35
N ASP A 157 -12.09 10.56 -15.76
CA ASP A 157 -13.22 11.26 -15.17
C ASP A 157 -13.74 10.43 -14.00
N ILE A 158 -13.65 10.97 -12.79
CA ILE A 158 -14.02 10.30 -11.55
C ILE A 158 -15.16 11.12 -10.95
N ASP A 159 -16.30 10.48 -10.73
CA ASP A 159 -17.49 11.04 -10.08
C ASP A 159 -18.33 12.05 -10.92
N GLN A 160 -18.08 12.24 -12.23
CA GLN A 160 -19.06 12.90 -13.11
C GLN A 160 -20.11 11.90 -13.59
N PRO A 161 -21.42 12.22 -13.53
CA PRO A 161 -22.40 11.47 -14.28
C PRO A 161 -21.98 11.51 -15.75
N GLN A 162 -22.07 10.37 -16.45
CA GLN A 162 -21.92 10.38 -17.89
C GLN A 162 -23.07 11.22 -18.46
N ASP A 163 -22.84 12.52 -18.62
CA ASP A 163 -23.54 13.27 -19.64
C ASP A 163 -23.23 12.52 -20.92
N SER A 164 -24.27 11.93 -21.50
CA SER A 164 -24.26 11.24 -22.77
C SER A 164 -23.51 12.16 -23.75
N GLN A 165 -22.21 11.95 -23.93
CA GLN A 165 -21.45 12.72 -24.89
C GLN A 165 -21.89 12.21 -26.25
N THR A 166 -22.97 12.82 -26.75
CA THR A 166 -23.47 12.74 -28.11
C THR A 166 -22.48 13.45 -29.04
N ARG A 167 -21.19 13.11 -28.94
CA ARG A 167 -20.18 13.54 -29.91
C ARG A 167 -20.25 12.55 -31.06
N ALA A 168 -20.54 13.07 -32.26
CA ALA A 168 -20.62 12.30 -33.48
C ALA A 168 -19.28 11.59 -33.74
N GLY A 169 -19.23 10.29 -33.46
CA GLY A 169 -18.05 9.44 -33.62
C GLY A 169 -18.39 8.00 -33.25
N VAL A 170 -17.66 7.03 -33.82
CA VAL A 170 -17.86 5.63 -33.48
C VAL A 170 -17.21 5.37 -32.11
N TYR A 171 -18.00 4.92 -31.14
CA TYR A 171 -17.53 4.71 -29.77
C TYR A 171 -17.57 3.24 -29.36
N MET A 172 -16.64 2.89 -28.48
CA MET A 172 -16.53 1.56 -27.89
C MET A 172 -16.47 1.72 -26.37
N GLN A 173 -17.44 1.14 -25.67
CA GLN A 173 -17.48 1.15 -24.21
C GLN A 173 -17.04 -0.21 -23.70
N ILE A 174 -16.13 -0.19 -22.74
CA ILE A 174 -15.61 -1.39 -22.10
C ILE A 174 -15.88 -1.25 -20.61
N ALA A 175 -16.78 -2.06 -20.07
CA ALA A 175 -16.99 -2.16 -18.64
C ALA A 175 -16.18 -3.32 -18.06
N VAL A 176 -15.45 -3.03 -16.99
CA VAL A 176 -14.58 -3.96 -16.29
C VAL A 176 -15.04 -4.06 -14.83
N SER A 177 -15.12 -5.29 -14.32
CA SER A 177 -15.42 -5.53 -12.91
C SER A 177 -14.64 -6.73 -12.38
N SER A 178 -14.24 -6.68 -11.11
CA SER A 178 -13.62 -7.80 -10.40
C SER A 178 -14.60 -8.50 -9.47
N SER A 179 -14.33 -9.77 -9.20
CA SER A 179 -15.03 -10.53 -8.16
C SER A 179 -14.05 -11.42 -7.40
N ALA A 180 -14.20 -11.45 -6.07
CA ALA A 180 -13.50 -12.40 -5.22
C ALA A 180 -14.51 -13.22 -4.44
N ARG A 181 -14.68 -14.48 -4.83
CA ARG A 181 -15.63 -15.42 -4.22
C ARG A 181 -14.99 -16.78 -4.04
N ASN A 182 -15.34 -17.48 -2.97
CA ASN A 182 -14.88 -18.86 -2.71
C ASN A 182 -13.35 -19.03 -2.78
N LYS A 183 -12.59 -18.07 -2.23
CA LYS A 183 -11.12 -18.03 -2.27
C LYS A 183 -10.51 -17.93 -3.67
N LEU A 184 -11.30 -17.66 -4.70
CA LEU A 184 -10.84 -17.37 -6.05
C LEU A 184 -11.12 -15.91 -6.38
N VAL A 185 -10.25 -15.35 -7.20
CA VAL A 185 -10.38 -14.00 -7.75
C VAL A 185 -10.46 -14.12 -9.26
N GLY A 186 -11.44 -13.44 -9.84
CA GLY A 186 -11.63 -13.37 -11.27
C GLY A 186 -12.14 -11.99 -11.66
N PHE A 187 -12.31 -11.81 -12.96
CA PHE A 187 -12.79 -10.57 -13.53
C PHE A 187 -13.74 -10.82 -14.70
N GLY A 188 -14.59 -9.84 -14.93
CA GLY A 188 -15.49 -9.76 -16.07
C GLY A 188 -15.20 -8.53 -16.91
N VAL A 189 -15.26 -8.68 -18.22
CA VAL A 189 -15.17 -7.60 -19.21
C VAL A 189 -16.41 -7.66 -20.08
N ALA A 190 -17.15 -6.55 -20.18
CA ALA A 190 -18.25 -6.38 -21.11
C ALA A 190 -17.87 -5.29 -22.12
N ILE A 191 -17.82 -5.67 -23.39
CA ILE A 191 -17.50 -4.78 -24.50
C ILE A 191 -18.79 -4.48 -25.26
N GLU A 192 -19.13 -3.21 -25.32
CA GLU A 192 -20.22 -2.70 -26.15
C GLU A 192 -19.64 -1.89 -27.31
N LYS A 193 -19.93 -2.34 -28.53
CA LYS A 193 -19.53 -1.66 -29.76
C LYS A 193 -20.73 -0.99 -30.41
N GLN A 194 -20.70 0.33 -30.53
CA GLN A 194 -21.63 1.08 -31.36
C GLN A 194 -21.23 0.92 -32.83
N PRO A 195 -22.04 0.30 -33.71
CA PRO A 195 -21.76 0.31 -35.14
C PRO A 195 -22.10 1.68 -35.76
N PRO A 196 -21.52 2.02 -36.93
CA PRO A 196 -22.07 3.10 -37.76
C PRO A 196 -23.54 2.80 -38.08
N ARG A 197 -24.38 3.85 -38.12
CA ARG A 197 -25.86 3.82 -38.13
C ARG A 197 -26.47 2.60 -38.86
N TYR A 198 -27.54 2.03 -38.28
CA TYR A 198 -28.34 0.90 -38.80
C TYR A 198 -27.79 -0.53 -38.61
N ARG A 199 -27.08 -0.81 -37.51
CA ARG A 199 -26.76 -2.19 -37.09
C ARG A 199 -27.04 -2.41 -35.60
N LYS A 200 -27.40 -3.65 -35.24
CA LYS A 200 -27.60 -4.06 -33.83
C LYS A 200 -26.29 -3.92 -33.05
N LEU A 201 -26.38 -3.45 -31.80
CA LEU A 201 -25.28 -3.40 -30.84
C LEU A 201 -24.65 -4.80 -30.72
N LYS A 202 -23.32 -4.86 -30.75
CA LYS A 202 -22.58 -6.10 -30.48
C LYS A 202 -22.02 -6.02 -29.07
N LEU A 203 -22.65 -6.75 -28.16
CA LEU A 203 -22.14 -6.98 -26.81
C LEU A 203 -21.25 -8.23 -26.83
N LYS A 204 -20.04 -8.12 -26.30
CA LYS A 204 -19.16 -9.26 -26.03
C LYS A 204 -18.82 -9.27 -24.56
N THR A 205 -19.25 -10.31 -23.86
CA THR A 205 -18.93 -10.50 -22.44
C THR A 205 -17.91 -11.62 -22.29
N ILE A 206 -16.93 -11.40 -21.44
CA ILE A 206 -15.88 -12.37 -21.10
C ILE A 206 -15.74 -12.40 -19.60
N SER A 207 -15.60 -13.60 -19.04
CA SER A 207 -15.23 -13.80 -17.65
C SER A 207 -14.02 -14.71 -17.58
N VAL A 208 -13.03 -14.34 -16.77
CA VAL A 208 -11.79 -15.10 -16.59
C VAL A 208 -11.50 -15.21 -15.10
N THR A 209 -11.02 -16.39 -14.68
CA THR A 209 -10.51 -16.59 -13.33
C THR A 209 -9.02 -16.31 -13.33
N LEU A 210 -8.58 -15.37 -12.50
CA LEU A 210 -7.18 -14.95 -12.43
C LEU A 210 -6.37 -15.89 -11.54
N GLY A 211 -6.88 -16.24 -10.35
CA GLY A 211 -6.15 -17.10 -9.43
C GLY A 211 -6.75 -17.19 -8.03
N ALA A 212 -5.98 -17.74 -7.10
CA ALA A 212 -6.37 -17.83 -5.70
C ALA A 212 -6.28 -16.47 -5.01
N ARG A 213 -7.19 -16.21 -4.06
CA ARG A 213 -7.22 -14.98 -3.25
C ARG A 213 -6.00 -14.81 -2.35
N ALA A 214 -5.26 -15.88 -2.11
CA ALA A 214 -4.00 -15.82 -1.36
C ALA A 214 -2.90 -15.07 -2.14
N GLU A 215 -2.95 -15.12 -3.47
CA GLU A 215 -1.94 -14.56 -4.36
C GLU A 215 -2.44 -13.28 -5.04
N GLN A 216 -3.72 -13.28 -5.43
CA GLN A 216 -4.33 -12.21 -6.21
C GLN A 216 -5.39 -11.46 -5.40
N ASN A 217 -5.50 -10.15 -5.64
CA ASN A 217 -6.49 -9.30 -4.98
C ASN A 217 -7.52 -8.78 -6.01
N PRO A 218 -8.73 -8.37 -5.59
CA PRO A 218 -9.73 -7.84 -6.53
C PRO A 218 -9.21 -6.66 -7.36
N PHE A 219 -8.30 -5.88 -6.78
CA PHE A 219 -7.68 -4.75 -7.45
C PHE A 219 -6.76 -5.16 -8.61
N SER A 220 -5.90 -6.18 -8.43
CA SER A 220 -5.02 -6.75 -9.47
C SER A 220 -5.85 -7.45 -10.54
N ALA A 221 -7.00 -8.02 -10.16
CA ALA A 221 -7.96 -8.57 -11.11
C ALA A 221 -8.63 -7.50 -11.97
N GLU A 222 -8.95 -6.32 -11.45
CA GLU A 222 -9.44 -5.23 -12.33
C GLU A 222 -8.35 -4.70 -13.25
N LEU A 223 -7.10 -4.59 -12.78
CA LEU A 223 -5.99 -4.20 -13.65
C LEU A 223 -5.75 -5.23 -14.76
N ALA A 224 -5.72 -6.52 -14.43
CA ALA A 224 -5.59 -7.60 -15.41
C ALA A 224 -6.76 -7.61 -16.41
N ALA A 225 -7.97 -7.28 -15.96
CA ALA A 225 -9.13 -7.17 -16.82
C ALA A 225 -9.04 -5.98 -17.79
N MET A 226 -8.49 -4.84 -17.34
CA MET A 226 -8.21 -3.70 -18.20
C MET A 226 -7.16 -4.06 -19.25
N ALA A 227 -6.04 -4.66 -18.85
CA ALA A 227 -5.00 -5.13 -19.77
C ALA A 227 -5.55 -6.12 -20.80
N HIS A 228 -6.33 -7.11 -20.34
CA HIS A 228 -6.99 -8.09 -21.21
C HIS A 228 -7.99 -7.42 -22.17
N ALA A 229 -8.77 -6.46 -21.69
CA ALA A 229 -9.71 -5.72 -22.53
C ALA A 229 -8.99 -4.91 -23.61
N LEU A 230 -7.94 -4.17 -23.23
CA LEU A 230 -7.15 -3.35 -24.16
C LEU A 230 -6.45 -4.23 -25.21
N ASN A 231 -5.86 -5.35 -24.81
CA ASN A 231 -5.22 -6.30 -25.72
C ASN A 231 -6.18 -6.86 -26.78
N MET A 232 -7.46 -7.04 -26.47
CA MET A 232 -8.47 -7.43 -27.48
C MET A 232 -8.83 -6.33 -28.47
N VAL A 233 -8.59 -5.07 -28.12
CA VAL A 233 -8.92 -3.91 -28.95
C VAL A 233 -7.70 -3.37 -29.71
N VAL A 234 -6.49 -3.86 -29.39
CA VAL A 234 -5.27 -3.58 -30.16
C VAL A 234 -5.52 -3.92 -31.64
N GLY A 235 -5.44 -2.90 -32.50
CA GLY A 235 -5.69 -3.02 -33.94
C GLY A 235 -7.04 -2.48 -34.42
N VAL A 236 -7.97 -2.15 -33.52
CA VAL A 236 -9.22 -1.46 -33.87
C VAL A 236 -8.94 0.03 -34.04
N LYS A 237 -8.80 0.46 -35.30
CA LYS A 237 -8.64 1.89 -35.67
C LYS A 237 -10.01 2.58 -35.73
N ASP A 238 -10.03 3.89 -35.49
CA ASP A 238 -11.20 4.78 -35.64
C ASP A 238 -12.31 4.69 -34.58
N TYR A 239 -12.02 4.12 -33.39
CA TYR A 239 -12.94 4.11 -32.26
C TYR A 239 -12.38 4.90 -31.09
N ARG A 240 -13.21 5.75 -30.48
CA ARG A 240 -12.91 6.29 -29.15
C ARG A 240 -13.29 5.24 -28.11
N ILE A 241 -12.29 4.76 -27.37
CA ILE A 241 -12.45 3.73 -26.35
C ILE A 241 -12.68 4.40 -25.00
N THR A 242 -13.79 4.08 -24.34
CA THR A 242 -14.08 4.50 -22.97
C THR A 242 -14.06 3.27 -22.07
N LEU A 243 -13.17 3.26 -21.09
CA LEU A 243 -13.07 2.18 -20.11
C LEU A 243 -13.77 2.59 -18.81
N LEU A 244 -14.68 1.73 -18.34
CA LEU A 244 -15.46 1.90 -17.13
C LEU A 244 -15.02 0.84 -16.12
N THR A 245 -14.73 1.27 -14.90
CA THR A 245 -14.28 0.41 -13.80
C THR A 245 -15.06 0.70 -12.55
N SER A 246 -15.39 -0.36 -11.80
CA SER A 246 -15.98 -0.26 -10.48
C SER A 246 -14.98 0.15 -9.39
N ASN A 247 -13.67 0.01 -9.63
CA ASN A 247 -12.64 0.26 -8.64
C ASN A 247 -11.93 1.60 -8.85
N LYS A 248 -12.26 2.56 -7.98
CA LYS A 248 -11.62 3.88 -7.94
C LYS A 248 -10.09 3.79 -7.78
N ALA A 249 -9.58 2.80 -7.06
CA ALA A 249 -8.14 2.64 -6.91
C ALA A 249 -7.49 2.31 -8.26
N ALA A 250 -8.08 1.41 -9.07
CA ALA A 250 -7.53 1.02 -10.38
C ALA A 250 -7.49 2.21 -11.34
N ALA A 251 -8.55 3.02 -11.39
CA ALA A 251 -8.55 4.27 -12.16
C ALA A 251 -7.45 5.25 -11.72
N LEU A 252 -7.28 5.44 -10.40
CA LEU A 252 -6.23 6.32 -9.87
C LEU A 252 -4.82 5.80 -10.18
N THR A 253 -4.64 4.48 -10.25
CA THR A 253 -3.35 3.87 -10.58
C THR A 253 -2.95 4.11 -12.02
N LEU A 254 -3.88 3.98 -12.97
CA LEU A 254 -3.62 4.30 -14.37
C LEU A 254 -3.37 5.79 -14.61
N ARG A 255 -4.02 6.68 -13.82
CA ARG A 255 -3.79 8.13 -13.91
C ARG A 255 -2.38 8.51 -13.43
N ASN A 256 -1.93 7.89 -12.35
CA ASN A 256 -0.65 8.19 -11.69
C ASN A 256 0.07 6.90 -11.30
N PRO A 257 0.62 6.17 -12.29
CA PRO A 257 1.41 4.98 -12.04
C PRO A 257 2.70 5.41 -11.33
N ARG A 258 2.75 5.13 -10.02
CA ARG A 258 3.92 5.38 -9.17
C ARG A 258 4.45 4.03 -8.67
N GLN A 259 4.44 3.82 -7.36
CA GLN A 259 4.88 2.60 -6.68
C GLN A 259 3.66 1.87 -6.13
N GLN A 260 2.81 1.37 -7.02
CA GLN A 260 1.59 0.66 -6.64
C GLN A 260 1.78 -0.85 -6.82
N SER A 261 1.10 -1.65 -6.00
CA SER A 261 1.07 -3.10 -6.17
C SER A 261 0.27 -3.49 -7.41
N GLY A 262 0.50 -4.67 -7.97
CA GLY A 262 -0.09 -5.11 -9.22
C GLY A 262 0.52 -4.44 -10.45
N GLN A 263 1.75 -3.95 -10.34
CA GLN A 263 2.47 -3.28 -11.42
C GLN A 263 2.73 -4.20 -12.61
N GLU A 264 2.90 -5.50 -12.38
CA GLU A 264 3.02 -6.50 -13.44
C GLU A 264 1.85 -6.41 -14.42
N SER A 265 0.62 -6.25 -13.91
CA SER A 265 -0.59 -6.10 -14.72
C SER A 265 -0.72 -4.72 -15.41
N VAL A 266 0.08 -3.73 -15.00
CA VAL A 266 0.10 -2.38 -15.61
C VAL A 266 1.09 -2.31 -16.77
N TYR A 267 2.16 -3.11 -16.74
CA TYR A 267 3.16 -3.16 -17.82
C TYR A 267 2.75 -4.06 -19.00
N GLN A 268 1.82 -5.01 -18.79
CA GLN A 268 1.28 -5.92 -19.82
C GLN A 268 0.25 -5.26 -20.75
#